data_AF-A0AA86T692-F1
#
_entry.id   AF-A0AA86T692-F1
#
_cell.length_a   1.000
_cell.length_b   1.000
_cell.length_c   1.000
_cell.angle_alpha   90.00
_cell.angle_beta   90.00
_cell.angle_gamma   90.00
#
_symmetry.space_group_name_H-M   'P 1'
#
loop_
_entity.id
_entity.type
_entity.pdbx_description
1 polymer ?
#
loop_
_entity_poly.entity_id
_entity_poly.type
_entity_poly.pdbx_seq_one_letter_code
_entity_poly.pdbx_strand_id
1 'polypeptide(L)'
;MSNLPQSLSMGAAFGGGGAPPPTPSGAGAQGSGAGKDRKMASAEQLVLELSNPELRENALLELSKKRELFQDLAPLLWNSFGTIAALLQEIVSIYPVLSPPNLTPAQSNRVCNALALLQCVASHPDTRMLFLNAHIPLYLYPFLNTTSKSRPFEYLRLTSLGVIGALVKVDDTEVISFLLSTEIIPLCLRTMEMGSELSKTVEFTDSLLKL
;
A
#
# COMPACT_ATOMS: atom_id res chain seq x y z
N MET A 1 14.04 -67.95 -33.34
CA MET A 1 14.71 -67.90 -32.03
C MET A 1 13.82 -67.05 -31.13
N SER A 2 12.67 -67.52 -30.66
CA SER A 2 12.45 -68.61 -29.68
C SER A 2 13.10 -68.28 -28.33
N ASN A 3 12.34 -67.74 -27.36
CA ASN A 3 11.78 -68.55 -26.28
C ASN A 3 11.15 -67.73 -25.14
N LEU A 4 9.96 -68.18 -24.77
CA LEU A 4 9.21 -67.98 -23.52
C LEU A 4 9.91 -68.77 -22.37
N PRO A 5 9.50 -68.61 -21.09
CA PRO A 5 8.40 -69.44 -20.60
C PRO A 5 7.42 -68.74 -19.64
N GLN A 6 6.16 -69.16 -19.78
CA GLN A 6 5.09 -69.05 -18.81
C GLN A 6 5.23 -70.13 -17.73
N SER A 7 4.79 -69.84 -16.51
CA SER A 7 4.36 -70.84 -15.54
C SER A 7 2.89 -70.60 -15.22
N LEU A 8 2.09 -71.65 -15.46
CA LEU A 8 0.66 -71.75 -15.22
C LEU A 8 0.39 -72.00 -13.73
N SER A 9 -0.66 -71.38 -13.19
CA SER A 9 -1.51 -72.06 -12.21
C SER A 9 -2.96 -71.63 -12.33
N MET A 10 -3.79 -72.66 -12.27
CA MET A 10 -5.18 -72.74 -12.64
C MET A 10 -6.05 -72.68 -11.39
N GLY A 11 -7.21 -72.05 -11.46
CA GLY A 11 -8.20 -72.07 -10.37
C GLY A 11 -9.46 -71.31 -10.74
N ALA A 12 -10.44 -72.03 -11.28
CA ALA A 12 -11.75 -71.53 -11.68
C ALA A 12 -12.74 -71.47 -10.50
N ALA A 13 -13.65 -70.48 -10.51
CA ALA A 13 -15.08 -70.58 -10.13
C ALA A 13 -15.68 -69.15 -10.14
N PHE A 14 -16.53 -68.80 -11.11
CA PHE A 14 -18.00 -68.92 -11.12
C PHE A 14 -18.73 -67.84 -10.30
N GLY A 15 -19.50 -67.00 -11.00
CA GLY A 15 -20.77 -66.46 -10.48
C GLY A 15 -20.87 -64.95 -10.24
N GLY A 16 -21.62 -64.27 -11.12
CA GLY A 16 -22.75 -63.44 -10.68
C GLY A 16 -22.52 -61.94 -10.42
N GLY A 17 -22.82 -61.12 -11.44
CA GLY A 17 -23.78 -60.01 -11.41
C GLY A 17 -23.75 -58.96 -10.28
N GLY A 18 -23.65 -57.69 -10.68
CA GLY A 18 -24.22 -56.56 -9.93
C GLY A 18 -23.30 -55.35 -9.82
N ALA A 19 -23.49 -54.36 -10.69
CA ALA A 19 -22.89 -53.04 -10.55
C ALA A 19 -23.53 -52.27 -9.38
N PRO A 20 -22.76 -51.53 -8.55
CA PRO A 20 -23.30 -50.53 -7.64
C PRO A 20 -23.29 -49.11 -8.28
N PRO A 21 -24.22 -48.21 -7.89
CA PRO A 21 -24.36 -46.87 -8.47
C PRO A 21 -23.34 -45.86 -7.90
N PRO A 22 -23.10 -44.72 -8.57
CA PRO A 22 -22.18 -43.70 -8.08
C PRO A 22 -22.82 -42.89 -6.92
N THR A 23 -22.07 -42.73 -5.83
CA THR A 23 -22.38 -41.84 -4.71
C THR A 23 -22.09 -40.37 -5.07
N PRO A 24 -22.86 -39.42 -4.53
CA PRO A 24 -22.72 -38.01 -4.89
C PRO A 24 -21.44 -37.40 -4.32
N SER A 25 -20.67 -36.76 -5.21
CA SER A 25 -19.64 -35.78 -4.86
C SER A 25 -20.28 -34.58 -4.18
N GLY A 26 -19.81 -34.25 -2.98
CA GLY A 26 -20.31 -33.11 -2.23
C GLY A 26 -19.62 -32.94 -0.90
N ALA A 27 -18.32 -32.67 -0.91
CA ALA A 27 -17.57 -32.27 0.28
C ALA A 27 -16.61 -31.11 -0.05
N GLY A 28 -17.07 -29.89 0.24
CA GLY A 28 -16.26 -28.88 0.93
C GLY A 28 -15.16 -28.19 0.15
N ALA A 29 -15.50 -27.38 -0.85
CA ALA A 29 -14.69 -26.24 -1.26
C ALA A 29 -15.30 -24.94 -0.68
N GLN A 30 -15.20 -24.76 0.63
CA GLN A 30 -15.57 -23.50 1.29
C GLN A 30 -14.67 -23.26 2.50
N GLY A 31 -13.47 -22.74 2.23
CA GLY A 31 -12.51 -22.32 3.27
C GLY A 31 -11.83 -20.97 3.00
N SER A 32 -11.98 -20.41 1.80
CA SER A 32 -11.22 -19.21 1.39
C SER A 32 -11.93 -17.88 1.67
N GLY A 33 -13.25 -17.89 1.88
CA GLY A 33 -14.06 -16.68 2.13
C GLY A 33 -13.91 -16.14 3.56
N ALA A 34 -14.12 -17.00 4.55
CA ALA A 34 -14.16 -16.60 5.97
C ALA A 34 -12.86 -15.93 6.47
N GLY A 35 -11.71 -16.24 5.87
CA GLY A 35 -10.43 -15.59 6.20
C GLY A 35 -10.28 -14.18 5.62
N LYS A 36 -10.83 -13.92 4.43
CA LYS A 36 -10.81 -12.60 3.78
C LYS A 36 -11.82 -11.67 4.46
N ASP A 37 -13.00 -12.18 4.78
CA ASP A 37 -14.06 -11.43 5.48
C ASP A 37 -13.61 -10.98 6.88
N ARG A 38 -12.94 -11.86 7.65
CA ARG A 38 -12.40 -11.50 8.97
C ARG A 38 -11.27 -10.47 8.91
N LYS A 39 -10.43 -10.51 7.87
CA LYS A 39 -9.36 -9.53 7.66
C LYS A 39 -9.94 -8.16 7.27
N MET A 40 -10.94 -8.15 6.41
CA MET A 40 -11.63 -6.92 5.98
C MET A 40 -12.37 -6.25 7.15
N ALA A 41 -13.09 -7.02 7.96
CA ALA A 41 -13.71 -6.52 9.19
C ALA A 41 -12.69 -5.92 10.18
N SER A 42 -11.48 -6.48 10.24
CA SER A 42 -10.39 -5.91 11.05
C SER A 42 -9.83 -4.61 10.45
N ALA A 43 -9.81 -4.46 9.13
CA ALA A 43 -9.37 -3.23 8.48
C ALA A 43 -10.37 -2.08 8.70
N GLU A 44 -11.66 -2.35 8.57
CA GLU A 44 -12.73 -1.36 8.83
C GLU A 44 -12.67 -0.82 10.27
N GLN A 45 -12.45 -1.72 11.24
CA GLN A 45 -12.25 -1.33 12.64
C GLN A 45 -11.04 -0.41 12.81
N LEU A 46 -9.89 -0.76 12.24
CA LEU A 46 -8.69 0.07 12.30
C LEU A 46 -8.90 1.43 11.62
N VAL A 47 -9.65 1.48 10.51
CA VAL A 47 -9.99 2.75 9.84
C VAL A 47 -10.88 3.62 10.74
N LEU A 48 -11.83 3.02 11.44
CA LEU A 48 -12.67 3.74 12.40
C LEU A 48 -11.84 4.28 13.58
N GLU A 49 -10.86 3.50 14.06
CA GLU A 49 -9.92 3.91 15.10
C GLU A 49 -9.05 5.11 14.71
N LEU A 50 -8.80 5.36 13.41
CA LEU A 50 -8.07 6.56 12.96
C LEU A 50 -8.78 7.86 13.35
N SER A 51 -10.10 7.83 13.50
CA SER A 51 -10.86 9.00 13.93
C SER A 51 -10.60 9.35 15.40
N ASN A 52 -10.26 8.38 16.24
CA ASN A 52 -10.00 8.57 17.66
C ASN A 52 -8.51 8.92 17.89
N PRO A 53 -8.16 10.13 18.39
CA PRO A 53 -6.78 10.54 18.61
C PRO A 53 -5.96 9.60 19.51
N GLU A 54 -6.58 8.92 20.46
CA GLU A 54 -5.91 8.00 21.40
C GLU A 54 -5.51 6.68 20.74
N LEU A 55 -6.32 6.20 19.79
CA LEU A 55 -6.09 4.92 19.09
C LEU A 55 -5.36 5.09 17.76
N ARG A 56 -5.38 6.31 17.21
CA ARG A 56 -4.89 6.62 15.88
C ARG A 56 -3.44 6.19 15.65
N GLU A 57 -2.55 6.38 16.62
CA GLU A 57 -1.14 6.02 16.45
C GLU A 57 -0.94 4.52 16.21
N ASN A 58 -1.65 3.69 16.98
CA ASN A 58 -1.63 2.24 16.80
C ASN A 58 -2.31 1.82 15.49
N ALA A 59 -3.46 2.43 15.18
CA ALA A 59 -4.18 2.17 13.94
C ALA A 59 -3.34 2.50 12.69
N LEU A 60 -2.63 3.62 12.69
CA LEU A 60 -1.69 4.01 11.62
C LEU A 60 -0.60 2.96 11.41
N LEU A 61 0.02 2.51 12.51
CA LEU A 61 1.09 1.51 12.46
C LEU A 61 0.60 0.16 11.91
N GLU A 62 -0.59 -0.28 12.34
CA GLU A 62 -1.14 -1.56 11.91
C GLU A 62 -1.64 -1.53 10.47
N LEU A 63 -2.28 -0.43 10.05
CA LEU A 63 -2.72 -0.26 8.66
C LEU A 63 -1.53 -0.10 7.71
N SER A 64 -0.47 0.63 8.09
CA SER A 64 0.70 0.82 7.23
C SER A 64 1.41 -0.50 6.91
N LYS A 65 1.47 -1.43 7.88
CA LYS A 65 2.02 -2.79 7.67
C LYS A 65 1.13 -3.67 6.79
N LYS A 66 -0.19 -3.50 6.87
CA LYS A 66 -1.17 -4.35 6.18
C LYS A 66 -1.60 -3.80 4.83
N ARG A 67 -1.03 -2.68 4.39
CA ARG A 67 -1.45 -1.96 3.18
C ARG A 67 -1.41 -2.80 1.89
N GLU A 68 -0.51 -3.79 1.81
CA GLU A 68 -0.40 -4.70 0.66
C GLU A 68 -1.40 -5.85 0.71
N LEU A 69 -2.00 -6.13 1.87
CA LEU A 69 -2.93 -7.24 2.07
C LEU A 69 -4.36 -6.90 1.61
N PHE A 70 -4.64 -5.63 1.37
CA PHE A 70 -5.98 -5.10 1.12
C PHE A 70 -6.00 -4.28 -0.17
N GLN A 71 -6.39 -4.92 -1.28
CA GLN A 71 -6.53 -4.23 -2.57
C GLN A 71 -7.53 -3.07 -2.49
N ASP A 72 -8.59 -3.23 -1.70
CA ASP A 72 -9.66 -2.23 -1.55
C ASP A 72 -9.43 -1.24 -0.39
N LEU A 73 -8.22 -1.20 0.20
CA LEU A 73 -7.94 -0.30 1.32
C LEU A 73 -8.03 1.17 0.92
N ALA A 74 -7.57 1.54 -0.28
CA ALA A 74 -7.57 2.92 -0.72
C ALA A 74 -9.01 3.48 -0.87
N PRO A 75 -9.95 2.81 -1.56
CA PRO A 75 -11.35 3.19 -1.55
C PRO A 75 -11.95 3.24 -0.14
N LEU A 76 -11.62 2.29 0.74
CA LEU A 76 -12.10 2.28 2.12
C LEU A 76 -11.63 3.52 2.90
N LEU A 77 -10.34 3.86 2.80
CA LEU A 77 -9.76 5.05 3.44
C LEU A 77 -10.39 6.34 2.92
N TRP A 78 -10.64 6.43 1.61
CA TRP A 78 -11.18 7.62 0.98
C TRP A 78 -12.65 7.87 1.34
N ASN A 79 -13.47 6.81 1.31
CA ASN A 79 -14.91 6.92 1.52
C ASN A 79 -15.34 6.88 2.99
N SER A 80 -14.42 6.52 3.89
CA SER A 80 -14.67 6.56 5.34
C SER A 80 -14.69 8.00 5.84
N PHE A 81 -15.74 8.33 6.61
CA PHE A 81 -15.94 9.68 7.12
C PHE A 81 -14.77 10.13 8.02
N GLY A 82 -14.20 11.29 7.72
CA GLY A 82 -13.15 11.91 8.53
C GLY A 82 -11.76 11.26 8.42
N THR A 83 -11.61 10.13 7.73
CA THR A 83 -10.34 9.40 7.64
C THR A 83 -9.24 10.21 6.94
N ILE A 84 -9.52 10.76 5.75
CA ILE A 84 -8.55 11.60 5.03
C ILE A 84 -8.20 12.86 5.85
N ALA A 85 -9.19 13.47 6.52
CA ALA A 85 -8.95 14.61 7.39
C ALA A 85 -8.06 14.26 8.59
N ALA A 86 -8.24 13.07 9.19
CA ALA A 86 -7.37 12.58 10.25
C ALA A 86 -5.94 12.34 9.77
N LEU A 87 -5.74 11.81 8.56
CA LEU A 87 -4.41 11.65 7.95
C LEU A 87 -3.74 13.02 7.69
N LEU A 88 -4.50 13.99 7.18
CA LEU A 88 -4.01 15.36 7.00
C LEU A 88 -3.67 16.04 8.33
N GLN A 89 -4.44 15.77 9.39
CA GLN A 89 -4.13 16.27 10.73
C GLN A 89 -2.76 15.79 11.21
N GLU A 90 -2.39 14.53 10.95
CA GLU A 90 -1.07 13.99 11.30
C GLU A 90 0.05 14.71 10.57
N ILE A 91 -0.14 15.05 9.28
CA ILE A 91 0.82 15.86 8.51
C ILE A 91 0.96 17.26 9.12
N VAL A 92 -0.15 17.98 9.30
CA VAL A 92 -0.13 19.37 9.78
C VAL A 92 0.42 19.47 11.20
N SER A 93 0.22 18.43 12.03
CA SER A 93 0.69 18.38 13.42
C SER A 93 2.21 18.52 13.56
N ILE A 94 2.98 18.14 12.55
CA ILE A 94 4.44 18.22 12.59
C ILE A 94 5.01 19.50 11.96
N TYR A 95 4.20 20.33 11.30
CA TYR A 95 4.67 21.60 10.71
C TYR A 95 5.43 22.51 11.69
N PRO A 96 4.99 22.68 12.96
CA PRO A 96 5.71 23.53 13.92
C PRO A 96 7.13 23.07 14.25
N VAL A 97 7.46 21.79 14.03
CA VAL A 97 8.78 21.21 14.33
C VAL A 97 9.67 21.05 13.09
N LEU A 98 9.23 21.51 11.92
CA LEU A 98 10.05 21.56 10.70
C LEU A 98 11.03 22.73 10.73
N SER A 99 10.62 23.86 11.31
CA SER A 99 11.44 25.07 11.43
C SER A 99 11.10 25.82 12.73
N PRO A 100 11.99 25.84 13.74
CA PRO A 100 13.31 25.20 13.78
C PRO A 100 13.23 23.66 13.75
N PRO A 101 14.26 22.97 13.23
CA PRO A 101 14.20 21.53 12.96
C PRO A 101 14.32 20.69 14.24
N ASN A 102 13.18 20.36 14.85
CA ASN A 102 13.07 19.62 16.12
C ASN A 102 12.27 18.30 15.98
N LEU A 103 12.18 17.75 14.77
CA LEU A 103 11.45 16.51 14.50
C LEU A 103 12.13 15.30 15.17
N THR A 104 11.42 14.65 16.08
CA THR A 104 11.90 13.43 16.75
C THR A 104 11.70 12.18 15.88
N PRO A 105 12.47 11.10 16.12
CA PRO A 105 12.26 9.82 15.44
C PRO A 105 10.83 9.26 15.60
N ALA A 106 10.22 9.41 16.77
CA ALA A 106 8.86 8.95 17.02
C ALA A 106 7.82 9.72 16.19
N GLN A 107 7.93 11.07 16.15
CA GLN A 107 7.06 11.91 15.33
C GLN A 107 7.22 11.60 13.84
N SER A 108 8.47 11.45 13.37
CA SER A 108 8.76 11.07 11.99
C SER A 108 8.15 9.71 11.61
N ASN A 109 8.31 8.69 12.46
CA ASN A 109 7.71 7.37 12.20
C ASN A 109 6.19 7.43 12.14
N ARG A 110 5.55 8.15 13.06
CA ARG A 110 4.10 8.31 13.12
C ARG A 110 3.54 8.98 11.87
N VAL A 111 4.09 10.13 11.46
CA VAL A 111 3.64 10.80 10.24
C VAL A 111 3.97 9.98 8.99
N CYS A 112 5.11 9.27 8.94
CA CYS A 112 5.44 8.40 7.81
C CYS A 112 4.47 7.22 7.66
N ASN A 113 3.91 6.69 8.76
CA ASN A 113 2.82 5.72 8.68
C ASN A 113 1.57 6.32 8.02
N ALA A 114 1.23 7.57 8.33
CA ALA A 114 0.12 8.27 7.65
C ALA A 114 0.42 8.52 6.16
N LEU A 115 1.65 8.94 5.84
CA LEU A 115 2.10 9.11 4.45
C LEU A 115 2.05 7.78 3.67
N ALA A 116 2.38 6.66 4.31
CA ALA A 116 2.29 5.34 3.69
C ALA A 116 0.85 4.96 3.30
N LEU A 117 -0.15 5.40 4.06
CA LEU A 117 -1.56 5.22 3.73
C LEU A 117 -2.01 6.17 2.61
N LEU A 118 -1.56 7.43 2.63
CA LEU A 118 -1.82 8.38 1.54
C LEU A 118 -1.16 7.92 0.23
N GLN A 119 0.01 7.28 0.30
CA GLN A 119 0.64 6.62 -0.86
C GLN A 119 -0.26 5.54 -1.46
N CYS A 120 -0.95 4.75 -0.62
CA CYS A 120 -1.91 3.75 -1.10
C CYS A 120 -3.08 4.42 -1.84
N VAL A 121 -3.65 5.47 -1.25
CA VAL A 121 -4.73 6.26 -1.87
C VAL A 121 -4.30 6.87 -3.21
N ALA A 122 -3.07 7.41 -3.28
CA ALA A 122 -2.50 7.95 -4.51
C ALA A 122 -2.24 6.88 -5.58
N SER A 123 -1.87 5.67 -5.18
CA SER A 123 -1.56 4.58 -6.10
C SER A 123 -2.80 3.94 -6.73
N HIS A 124 -3.96 3.99 -6.06
CA HIS A 124 -5.16 3.28 -6.49
C HIS A 124 -5.94 4.05 -7.58
N PRO A 125 -6.38 3.39 -8.67
CA PRO A 125 -7.01 4.07 -9.81
C PRO A 125 -8.27 4.87 -9.43
N ASP A 126 -9.13 4.31 -8.57
CA ASP A 126 -10.41 4.94 -8.22
C ASP A 126 -10.26 6.19 -7.34
N THR A 127 -9.15 6.32 -6.61
CA THR A 127 -8.94 7.40 -5.63
C THR A 127 -7.86 8.38 -6.05
N ARG A 128 -7.00 8.03 -7.00
CA ARG A 128 -5.88 8.88 -7.45
C ARG A 128 -6.32 10.26 -7.90
N MET A 129 -7.30 10.33 -8.80
CA MET A 129 -7.79 11.62 -9.32
C MET A 129 -8.52 12.41 -8.24
N LEU A 130 -9.22 11.74 -7.33
CA LEU A 130 -9.86 12.40 -6.19
C LEU A 130 -8.80 13.01 -5.24
N PHE A 131 -7.73 12.28 -4.98
CA PHE A 131 -6.58 12.73 -4.19
C PHE A 131 -5.90 13.96 -4.80
N LEU A 132 -5.73 13.95 -6.13
CA LEU A 132 -5.13 15.06 -6.88
C LEU A 132 -6.05 16.29 -6.91
N ASN A 133 -7.33 16.10 -7.23
CA ASN A 133 -8.33 17.17 -7.27
C ASN A 133 -8.57 17.80 -5.88
N ALA A 134 -8.38 17.04 -4.81
CA ALA A 134 -8.39 17.54 -3.43
C ALA A 134 -7.13 18.34 -3.05
N HIS A 135 -6.16 18.48 -3.96
CA HIS A 135 -4.90 19.19 -3.75
C HIS A 135 -4.09 18.69 -2.53
N ILE A 136 -4.30 17.43 -2.13
CA ILE A 136 -3.58 16.79 -1.02
C ILE A 136 -2.06 16.77 -1.21
N PRO A 137 -1.50 16.56 -2.43
CA PRO A 137 -0.05 16.58 -2.63
C PRO A 137 0.64 17.85 -2.10
N LEU A 138 -0.03 19.00 -2.11
CA LEU A 138 0.53 20.28 -1.67
C LEU A 138 0.89 20.29 -0.18
N TYR A 139 0.21 19.49 0.65
CA TYR A 139 0.52 19.35 2.08
C TYR A 139 1.89 18.70 2.32
N LEU A 140 2.47 18.05 1.32
CA LEU A 140 3.78 17.38 1.44
C LEU A 140 4.94 18.31 1.10
N TYR A 141 4.69 19.46 0.48
CA TYR A 141 5.74 20.36 0.00
C TYR A 141 6.59 20.95 1.14
N PRO A 142 6.01 21.33 2.30
CA PRO A 142 6.81 21.73 3.45
C PRO A 142 7.82 20.67 3.90
N PHE A 143 7.50 19.37 3.75
CA PHE A 143 8.42 18.28 4.10
C PHE A 143 9.59 18.20 3.12
N LEU A 144 9.29 18.26 1.81
CA LEU A 144 10.30 18.25 0.74
C LEU A 144 11.24 19.46 0.82
N ASN A 145 10.75 20.60 1.32
CA ASN A 145 11.53 21.82 1.44
C ASN A 145 12.51 21.83 2.65
N THR A 146 12.47 20.81 3.51
CA THR A 146 13.36 20.75 4.67
C THR A 146 14.82 20.49 4.28
N THR A 147 15.74 21.16 4.95
CA THR A 147 17.20 21.09 4.67
C THR A 147 17.99 20.28 5.70
N SER A 148 17.37 19.90 6.82
CA SER A 148 18.01 19.11 7.89
C SER A 148 18.44 17.73 7.37
N LYS A 149 19.68 17.35 7.66
CA LYS A 149 20.28 16.05 7.29
C LYS A 149 20.14 14.98 8.38
N SER A 150 19.35 15.25 9.42
CA SER A 150 19.10 14.24 10.45
C SER A 150 18.23 13.10 9.91
N ARG A 151 18.43 11.90 10.44
CA ARG A 151 17.70 10.69 10.02
C ARG A 151 16.17 10.85 9.99
N PRO A 152 15.50 11.51 10.97
CA PRO A 152 14.05 11.73 10.92
C PRO A 152 13.60 12.57 9.70
N PHE A 153 14.38 13.58 9.33
CA PHE A 153 14.07 14.43 8.17
C PHE A 153 14.38 13.76 6.84
N GLU A 154 15.44 12.94 6.76
CA GLU A 154 15.68 12.12 5.57
C GLU A 154 14.55 11.11 5.34
N TYR A 155 14.12 10.41 6.40
CA TYR A 155 13.03 9.45 6.31
C TYR A 155 11.70 10.11 5.93
N LEU A 156 11.42 11.30 6.48
CA LEU A 156 10.24 12.09 6.14
C LEU A 156 10.22 12.49 4.66
N ARG A 157 11.34 13.03 4.15
CA ARG A 157 11.46 13.43 2.73
C ARG A 157 11.32 12.25 1.80
N LEU A 158 11.99 11.14 2.10
CA LEU A 158 11.93 9.92 1.29
C LEU A 158 10.49 9.38 1.21
N THR A 159 9.78 9.33 2.33
CA THR A 159 8.40 8.84 2.36
C THR A 159 7.44 9.78 1.64
N SER A 160 7.66 11.09 1.75
CA SER A 160 6.89 12.11 1.03
C SER A 160 7.07 12.02 -0.48
N LEU A 161 8.33 11.80 -0.93
CA LEU A 161 8.62 11.53 -2.34
C LEU A 161 7.89 10.29 -2.83
N GLY A 162 7.86 9.21 -2.03
CA GLY A 162 7.13 7.98 -2.38
C GLY A 162 5.64 8.17 -2.70
N VAL A 163 4.98 9.16 -2.07
CA VAL A 163 3.60 9.53 -2.40
C VAL A 163 3.53 10.20 -3.77
N ILE A 164 4.45 11.12 -4.07
CA ILE A 164 4.54 11.80 -5.36
C ILE A 164 4.92 10.80 -6.47
N GLY A 165 5.88 9.91 -6.21
CA GLY A 165 6.28 8.82 -7.11
C GLY A 165 5.12 7.90 -7.47
N ALA A 166 4.27 7.56 -6.49
CA ALA A 166 3.08 6.75 -6.73
C ALA A 166 2.05 7.44 -7.65
N LEU A 167 1.98 8.78 -7.65
CA LEU A 167 1.10 9.53 -8.56
C LEU A 167 1.62 9.49 -10.00
N VAL A 168 2.92 9.74 -10.20
CA VAL A 168 3.50 9.83 -11.55
C VAL A 168 3.71 8.46 -12.22
N LYS A 169 3.72 7.36 -11.44
CA LYS A 169 3.97 6.00 -11.95
C LYS A 169 3.01 5.55 -13.06
N VAL A 170 1.83 6.15 -13.19
CA VAL A 170 0.79 5.70 -14.13
C VAL A 170 0.78 6.50 -15.44
N ASP A 171 1.77 7.38 -15.66
CA ASP A 171 1.94 8.18 -16.87
C ASP A 171 0.66 8.95 -17.29
N ASP A 172 -0.11 9.38 -16.29
CA ASP A 172 -1.37 10.10 -16.52
C ASP A 172 -1.08 11.58 -16.82
N THR A 173 -1.53 12.04 -17.99
CA THR A 173 -1.26 13.40 -18.47
C THR A 173 -1.87 14.47 -17.55
N GLU A 174 -3.00 14.19 -16.88
CA GLU A 174 -3.60 15.14 -15.94
C GLU A 174 -2.76 15.27 -14.66
N VAL A 175 -2.22 14.15 -14.17
CA VAL A 175 -1.31 14.13 -13.02
C VAL A 175 -0.03 14.90 -13.35
N ILE A 176 0.53 14.66 -14.53
CA ILE A 176 1.71 15.35 -15.03
C ILE A 176 1.42 16.86 -15.14
N SER A 177 0.33 17.26 -15.78
CA SER A 177 -0.05 18.66 -15.95
C SER A 177 -0.23 19.38 -14.61
N PHE A 178 -0.91 18.74 -13.65
CA PHE A 178 -1.05 19.26 -12.30
C PHE A 178 0.33 19.46 -11.64
N LEU A 179 1.20 18.46 -11.68
CA LEU A 179 2.52 18.54 -11.10
C LEU A 179 3.39 19.61 -11.79
N LEU A 180 3.35 19.73 -13.12
CA LEU A 180 4.04 20.78 -13.86
C LEU A 180 3.52 22.19 -13.54
N SER A 181 2.22 22.32 -13.25
CA SER A 181 1.62 23.60 -12.83
C SER A 181 2.03 24.01 -11.40
N THR A 182 2.66 23.11 -10.66
CA THR A 182 3.12 23.32 -9.28
C THR A 182 4.65 23.42 -9.19
N GLU A 183 5.18 23.99 -8.10
CA GLU A 183 6.63 24.08 -7.85
C GLU A 183 7.29 22.73 -7.47
N ILE A 184 6.69 21.60 -7.84
CA ILE A 184 7.20 20.26 -7.49
C ILE A 184 8.56 19.98 -8.14
N ILE A 185 8.81 20.44 -9.38
CA ILE A 185 10.10 20.20 -10.06
C ILE A 185 11.25 20.84 -9.29
N PRO A 186 11.23 22.16 -8.95
CA PRO A 186 12.25 22.76 -8.10
C PRO A 186 12.43 22.06 -6.74
N LEU A 187 11.35 21.61 -6.11
CA LEU A 187 11.38 20.91 -4.82
C LEU A 187 12.04 19.52 -4.92
N CYS A 188 11.71 18.76 -5.96
CA CYS A 188 12.32 17.48 -6.26
C CYS A 188 13.82 17.64 -6.56
N LEU A 189 14.21 18.59 -7.41
CA LEU A 189 15.62 18.85 -7.71
C LEU A 189 16.43 19.23 -6.46
N ARG A 190 15.88 20.09 -5.59
CA ARG A 190 16.50 20.44 -4.30
C ARG A 190 16.66 19.22 -3.39
N THR A 191 15.65 18.35 -3.32
CA THR A 191 15.71 17.13 -2.51
C THR A 191 16.75 16.16 -3.06
N MET A 192 16.87 16.06 -4.38
CA MET A 192 17.89 15.24 -5.07
C MET A 192 19.31 15.74 -4.81
N GLU A 193 19.53 17.06 -4.84
CA GLU A 193 20.83 17.67 -4.55
C GLU A 193 21.26 17.41 -3.10
N MET A 194 20.32 17.49 -2.16
CA MET A 194 20.55 17.42 -0.72
C MET A 194 20.44 16.01 -0.11
N GLY A 195 19.85 15.05 -0.82
CA GLY A 195 19.53 13.71 -0.33
C GLY A 195 20.73 12.76 -0.24
N SER A 196 20.61 11.74 0.63
CA SER A 196 21.52 10.59 0.69
C SER A 196 21.44 9.76 -0.60
N GLU A 197 22.41 8.87 -0.87
CA GLU A 197 22.39 8.03 -2.08
C GLU A 197 21.06 7.28 -2.27
N LEU A 198 20.41 6.86 -1.19
CA LEU A 198 19.10 6.20 -1.25
C LEU A 198 18.00 7.16 -1.75
N SER A 199 18.04 8.44 -1.35
CA SER A 199 17.12 9.46 -1.86
C SER A 199 17.40 9.81 -3.33
N LYS A 200 18.65 9.64 -3.78
CA LYS A 200 19.07 9.85 -5.17
C LYS A 200 18.70 8.65 -6.08
N THR A 201 18.79 7.43 -5.56
CA THR A 201 18.63 6.20 -6.35
C THR A 201 17.20 5.67 -6.38
N VAL A 202 16.37 5.91 -5.35
CA VAL A 202 15.14 5.13 -5.18
C VAL A 202 13.95 5.59 -6.05
N GLU A 203 13.86 6.83 -6.53
CA GLU A 203 12.70 7.25 -7.36
C GLU A 203 12.98 8.26 -8.50
N PHE A 204 14.19 8.83 -8.61
CA PHE A 204 14.46 9.90 -9.57
C PHE A 204 14.66 9.42 -11.02
N THR A 205 15.20 8.22 -11.25
CA THR A 205 15.67 7.82 -12.58
C THR A 205 14.61 7.16 -13.47
N ASP A 206 13.52 6.59 -12.93
CA ASP A 206 12.57 5.82 -13.76
C ASP A 206 11.15 6.38 -13.82
N SER A 207 10.75 7.26 -12.88
CA SER A 207 9.40 7.88 -12.85
C SER A 207 9.39 9.38 -13.12
N LEU A 208 10.46 10.12 -12.78
CA LEU A 208 10.59 11.56 -13.06
C LEU A 208 11.36 11.87 -14.36
N LEU A 209 12.16 10.92 -14.88
CA LEU A 209 12.87 11.08 -16.17
C LEU A 209 11.97 10.81 -17.39
N LYS A 210 10.74 10.35 -17.17
CA LYS A 210 9.70 10.12 -18.18
C LYS A 210 8.69 11.29 -18.28
N LEU A 211 8.80 12.26 -17.36
CA LEU A 211 8.23 13.61 -17.49
C LEU A 211 9.08 14.44 -18.45
#